data_AF-A0AAE6QAM2-F1
#
_entry.id   AF-A0AAE6QAM2-F1
#
_cell.length_a   1.000
_cell.length_b   1.000
_cell.length_c   1.000
_cell.angle_alpha   90.00
_cell.angle_beta   90.00
_cell.angle_gamma   90.00
#
_symmetry.space_group_name_H-M   'P 1'
#
loop_
_entity.id
_entity.type
_entity.pdbx_description
1 polymer ?
#
loop_
_entity_poly.entity_id
_entity_poly.type
_entity_poly.pdbx_seq_one_letter_code
_entity_poly.pdbx_strand_id
1 'polypeptide(L)'
;MARLTVEECMGRTNNKFKLVILASQRTHDLNSGACPVVKHKNSKNTIVALTEIANEQLDVHLLFNLAVQRCRKYMEKFINSDESYVTHKHKNNVDIFQKNTNSNPGELDANSSNSEASKFLDGDNFFLTKKE
;
A
#
# COMPACT_ATOMS: atom_id res chain seq x y z
N MET A 1 -2.52 -33.27 -3.34
CA MET A 1 -3.01 -31.90 -3.10
C MET A 1 -2.12 -31.29 -2.03
N ALA A 2 -1.38 -30.22 -2.33
CA ALA A 2 -0.49 -29.60 -1.33
C ALA A 2 -1.34 -28.91 -0.26
N ARG A 3 -1.01 -29.14 1.01
CA ARG A 3 -1.62 -28.47 2.17
C ARG A 3 -0.68 -27.35 2.57
N LEU A 4 -1.15 -26.11 2.47
CA LEU A 4 -0.45 -24.91 2.90
C LEU A 4 -1.29 -24.27 4.00
N THR A 5 -0.65 -23.95 5.12
CA THR A 5 -1.30 -23.36 6.29
C THR A 5 -1.02 -21.86 6.38
N VAL A 6 -1.88 -21.14 7.10
CA VAL A 6 -1.71 -19.67 7.23
C VAL A 6 -0.49 -19.38 8.09
N GLU A 7 -0.22 -20.22 9.07
CA GLU A 7 0.92 -20.14 9.99
C GLU A 7 2.26 -20.15 9.23
N GLU A 8 2.39 -21.00 8.21
CA GLU A 8 3.58 -21.06 7.35
C GLU A 8 3.79 -19.76 6.56
N CYS A 9 2.71 -19.08 6.17
CA CYS A 9 2.77 -17.86 5.38
C CYS A 9 2.98 -16.59 6.23
N MET A 10 2.77 -16.67 7.54
CA MET A 10 2.86 -15.54 8.46
C MET A 10 4.30 -15.24 8.92
N GLY A 11 5.27 -16.11 8.63
CA GLY A 11 6.66 -15.94 9.05
C GLY A 11 7.28 -14.60 8.63
N ARG A 12 6.88 -14.07 7.46
CA ARG A 12 7.40 -12.81 6.91
C ARG A 12 6.53 -11.59 7.19
N THR A 13 5.24 -11.78 7.46
CA THR A 13 4.29 -10.68 7.72
C THR A 13 3.44 -10.97 8.92
N ASN A 14 3.55 -10.14 9.97
CA ASN A 14 2.72 -10.23 11.17
C ASN A 14 1.26 -9.82 10.95
N ASN A 15 0.89 -9.39 9.74
CA ASN A 15 -0.45 -8.93 9.40
C ASN A 15 -1.06 -9.80 8.28
N LYS A 16 -2.16 -10.47 8.62
CA LYS A 16 -2.91 -11.35 7.70
C LYS A 16 -3.49 -10.61 6.50
N PHE A 17 -3.92 -9.36 6.66
CA PHE A 17 -4.43 -8.55 5.55
C PHE A 17 -3.30 -8.16 4.59
N LYS A 18 -2.13 -7.80 5.14
CA LYS A 18 -0.95 -7.51 4.33
C LYS A 18 -0.53 -8.73 3.52
N LEU A 19 -0.55 -9.92 4.13
CA LEU A 19 -0.30 -11.19 3.43
C LEU A 19 -1.25 -11.38 2.24
N VAL A 20 -2.55 -11.15 2.43
CA VAL A 20 -3.56 -11.28 1.36
C VAL A 20 -3.28 -10.32 0.20
N ILE A 21 -2.94 -9.06 0.49
CA ILE A 21 -2.62 -8.05 -0.55
C ILE A 21 -1.40 -8.49 -1.36
N LEU A 22 -0.33 -8.92 -0.68
CA LEU A 22 0.90 -9.39 -1.32
C LEU A 22 0.66 -10.63 -2.18
N ALA A 23 -0.03 -11.63 -1.63
CA ALA A 23 -0.37 -12.86 -2.33
C ALA A 23 -1.23 -12.57 -3.57
N SER A 24 -2.18 -11.65 -3.47
CA SER A 24 -3.02 -11.22 -4.59
C SER A 24 -2.18 -10.59 -5.71
N GLN A 25 -1.30 -9.64 -5.37
CA GLN A 25 -0.42 -9.00 -6.34
C GLN A 25 0.50 -10.02 -7.01
N ARG A 26 1.14 -10.89 -6.25
CA ARG A 26 2.03 -11.92 -6.82
C ARG A 26 1.27 -12.94 -7.67
N THR A 27 0.08 -13.34 -7.26
CA THR A 27 -0.79 -14.21 -8.06
C THR A 27 -1.13 -13.56 -9.39
N HIS A 28 -1.40 -12.26 -9.40
CA HIS A 28 -1.65 -11.53 -10.63
C HIS A 28 -0.42 -11.55 -11.56
N ASP A 29 0.78 -11.35 -11.02
CA ASP A 29 2.01 -11.39 -11.80
C ASP A 29 2.23 -12.76 -12.43
N LEU A 30 2.02 -13.84 -11.65
CA LEU A 30 2.07 -15.23 -12.15
C LEU A 30 1.00 -15.50 -13.23
N ASN A 31 -0.22 -14.98 -13.04
CA ASN A 31 -1.28 -15.08 -14.05
C ASN A 31 -0.96 -14.30 -15.32
N SER A 32 -0.17 -13.23 -15.22
CA SER A 32 0.30 -12.42 -16.36
C SER A 32 1.48 -13.07 -17.10
N GLY A 33 1.94 -14.24 -16.65
CA GLY A 33 3.04 -14.98 -17.25
C GLY A 33 4.42 -14.73 -16.61
N ALA A 34 4.48 -14.10 -15.43
CA ALA A 34 5.74 -13.99 -14.69
C ALA A 34 6.27 -15.39 -14.31
N CYS A 35 7.59 -15.55 -14.36
CA CYS A 35 8.21 -16.81 -14.00
C CYS A 35 8.08 -17.08 -12.49
N PRO A 36 7.57 -18.25 -12.08
CA PRO A 36 7.60 -18.67 -10.70
C PRO A 36 9.04 -19.03 -10.29
N VAL A 37 9.45 -18.59 -9.11
CA VAL A 37 10.74 -18.91 -8.49
C VAL A 37 10.69 -20.32 -7.90
N VAL A 38 9.53 -20.70 -7.34
CA VAL A 38 9.30 -22.03 -6.76
C VAL A 38 8.73 -22.96 -7.83
N LYS A 39 9.40 -24.09 -8.06
CA LYS A 39 8.91 -25.15 -8.95
C LYS A 39 7.77 -25.93 -8.29
N HIS A 40 6.54 -25.48 -8.53
CA HIS A 40 5.32 -26.22 -8.17
C HIS A 40 4.55 -26.57 -9.44
N LYS A 41 4.78 -27.80 -9.92
CA LYS A 41 4.41 -28.21 -11.28
C LYS A 41 2.89 -28.26 -11.54
N ASN A 42 2.06 -28.41 -10.51
CA ASN A 42 0.59 -28.59 -10.63
C ASN A 42 -0.23 -27.80 -9.59
N SER A 43 0.30 -26.70 -9.04
CA SER A 43 -0.39 -25.91 -8.02
C SER A 43 -1.01 -24.65 -8.61
N LYS A 44 -2.17 -24.21 -8.08
CA LYS A 44 -2.77 -22.92 -8.45
C LYS A 44 -1.78 -21.79 -8.16
N ASN A 45 -1.77 -20.76 -9.01
CA ASN A 45 -0.87 -19.61 -8.85
C ASN A 45 -0.99 -18.93 -7.48
N THR A 46 -2.18 -18.96 -6.86
CA THR A 46 -2.39 -18.47 -5.48
C THR A 46 -1.57 -19.25 -4.45
N ILE A 47 -1.48 -20.57 -4.59
CA ILE A 47 -0.68 -21.42 -3.70
C ILE A 47 0.79 -21.16 -3.95
N VAL A 48 1.21 -21.08 -5.22
CA VAL A 48 2.60 -20.75 -5.59
C VAL A 48 3.03 -19.41 -4.99
N ALA A 49 2.21 -18.37 -5.12
CA ALA A 49 2.47 -17.06 -4.54
C ALA A 49 2.63 -17.10 -3.02
N LEU A 50 1.74 -17.80 -2.31
CA LEU A 50 1.83 -17.95 -0.85
C LEU A 50 3.08 -18.74 -0.44
N THR A 51 3.45 -19.79 -1.17
CA THR A 51 4.68 -20.56 -0.94
C THR A 51 5.94 -19.73 -1.22
N GLU A 52 5.95 -18.89 -2.26
CA GLU A 52 7.05 -17.97 -2.54
C GLU A 52 7.23 -16.93 -1.43
N ILE A 53 6.13 -16.43 -0.85
CA ILE A 53 6.14 -15.51 0.29
C ILE A 53 6.62 -16.23 1.56
N ALA A 54 6.15 -17.45 1.82
CA ALA A 54 6.56 -18.26 2.98
C ALA A 54 8.05 -18.62 2.93
N ASN A 55 8.60 -18.90 1.75
CA ASN A 55 10.00 -19.26 1.54
C ASN A 55 10.95 -18.05 1.46
N GLU A 56 10.46 -16.83 1.70
CA GLU A 56 11.22 -15.57 1.65
C GLU A 56 11.96 -15.34 0.32
N GLN A 57 11.42 -15.87 -0.79
CA GLN A 57 12.05 -15.78 -2.12
C GLN A 57 11.71 -14.47 -2.84
N LEU A 58 10.91 -13.61 -2.23
CA LEU A 58 10.41 -12.36 -2.80
C LEU A 58 10.61 -11.20 -1.83
N ASP A 59 10.98 -10.04 -2.36
CA ASP A 59 10.97 -8.81 -1.59
C ASP A 59 9.53 -8.33 -1.36
N VAL A 60 9.08 -8.46 -0.12
CA VAL A 60 7.76 -8.04 0.35
C VAL A 60 7.53 -6.54 0.18
N HIS A 61 8.59 -5.72 0.34
CA HIS A 61 8.46 -4.28 0.24
C HIS A 61 8.22 -3.85 -1.21
N LEU A 62 9.03 -4.37 -2.14
CA LEU A 62 8.81 -4.17 -3.57
C LEU A 62 7.43 -4.64 -4.01
N LEU A 63 7.01 -5.85 -3.60
CA LEU A 63 5.72 -6.41 -3.97
C LEU A 63 4.53 -5.56 -3.46
N PHE A 64 4.66 -5.00 -2.26
CA PHE A 64 3.66 -4.06 -1.72
C PHE A 64 3.59 -2.77 -2.55
N ASN A 65 4.74 -2.20 -2.90
CA ASN A 65 4.80 -0.99 -3.74
C ASN A 65 4.19 -1.22 -5.12
N LEU A 66 4.43 -2.39 -5.72
CA LEU A 66 3.78 -2.77 -6.99
C LEU A 66 2.27 -2.86 -6.86
N ALA A 67 1.75 -3.42 -5.76
CA ALA A 67 0.31 -3.45 -5.48
C ALA A 67 -0.27 -2.04 -5.39
N VAL A 68 0.38 -1.13 -4.65
CA VAL A 68 -0.04 0.27 -4.54
C VAL A 68 -0.01 0.98 -5.90
N GLN A 69 1.06 0.81 -6.69
CA GLN A 69 1.17 1.39 -8.03
C GLN A 69 0.07 0.88 -8.96
N ARG A 70 -0.27 -0.40 -8.87
CA ARG A 70 -1.35 -1.00 -9.67
C ARG A 70 -2.70 -0.37 -9.32
N CYS A 71 -3.00 -0.20 -8.02
CA CYS A 71 -4.22 0.47 -7.57
C CYS A 71 -4.28 1.93 -8.05
N ARG A 72 -3.16 2.67 -7.95
CA ARG A 72 -3.08 4.07 -8.45
C ARG A 72 -3.39 4.15 -9.94
N LYS A 73 -2.74 3.31 -10.76
CA LYS A 73 -2.98 3.26 -12.21
C LYS A 73 -4.42 2.89 -12.57
N TYR A 74 -5.04 2.00 -11.80
CA TYR A 74 -6.45 1.65 -12.00
C TYR A 74 -7.36 2.85 -11.73
N MET A 75 -7.08 3.61 -10.65
CA MET A 75 -7.83 4.81 -10.31
C MET A 75 -7.65 5.92 -11.36
N GLU A 76 -6.44 6.14 -11.86
CA GLU A 76 -6.17 7.09 -12.93
C GLU A 76 -6.94 6.75 -14.21
N LYS A 77 -7.00 5.47 -14.59
CA LYS A 77 -7.80 5.04 -15.75
C LYS A 77 -9.28 5.32 -15.56
N PHE A 78 -9.81 5.11 -14.36
CA PHE A 78 -11.20 5.40 -14.04
C PHE A 78 -11.50 6.92 -14.12
N ILE A 79 -10.61 7.75 -13.59
CA ILE A 79 -10.74 9.22 -13.67
C ILE A 79 -10.70 9.68 -15.14
N ASN A 80 -9.81 9.12 -15.96
CA ASN A 80 -9.65 9.52 -17.36
C ASN A 80 -10.70 8.93 -18.30
N SER A 81 -11.41 7.86 -17.91
CA SER A 81 -12.53 7.33 -18.69
C SER A 81 -13.80 8.17 -18.56
N ASP A 82 -13.88 8.99 -17.51
CA ASP A 82 -15.01 9.90 -17.23
C ASP A 82 -14.68 11.35 -17.64
N GLU A 83 -14.20 11.56 -18.87
CA GLU A 83 -14.18 12.87 -19.57
C GLU A 83 -15.62 13.34 -19.88
N SER A 84 -16.44 13.48 -18.83
CA SER A 84 -17.73 14.17 -18.83
C SER A 84 -18.13 14.74 -17.46
N TYR A 85 -17.29 14.66 -16.43
CA TYR A 85 -17.54 15.35 -15.14
C TYR A 85 -16.28 16.00 -14.55
N VAL A 86 -15.47 16.68 -15.37
CA VAL A 86 -14.50 17.62 -14.79
C VAL A 86 -15.29 18.81 -14.24
N THR A 87 -15.43 18.89 -12.92
CA THR A 87 -15.06 20.09 -12.15
C THR A 87 -15.30 19.85 -10.67
N HIS A 88 -14.30 19.31 -9.96
CA HIS A 88 -13.85 19.97 -8.73
C HIS A 88 -12.35 19.78 -8.65
N LYS A 89 -11.61 20.85 -8.97
CA LYS A 89 -10.22 21.03 -8.54
C LYS A 89 -10.13 20.56 -7.09
N HIS A 90 -9.42 19.48 -6.85
CA HIS A 90 -8.96 19.17 -5.51
C HIS A 90 -7.97 20.29 -5.16
N LYS A 91 -8.49 21.37 -4.57
CA LYS A 91 -7.67 22.15 -3.65
C LYS A 91 -7.15 21.14 -2.64
N ASN A 92 -5.84 21.18 -2.43
CA ASN A 92 -5.11 20.35 -1.49
C ASN A 92 -5.89 20.32 -0.17
N ASN A 93 -6.42 19.16 0.22
CA ASN A 93 -7.03 18.97 1.55
C ASN A 93 -5.95 18.72 2.60
N VAL A 94 -4.91 19.54 2.58
CA VAL A 94 -4.14 19.86 3.78
C VAL A 94 -4.79 21.15 4.26
N ASP A 95 -5.70 21.07 5.24
CA ASP A 95 -6.16 22.17 6.14
C ASP A 95 -7.50 21.86 6.84
N ILE A 96 -7.72 20.63 7.30
CA ILE A 96 -8.89 20.29 8.16
C ILE A 96 -8.54 20.34 9.68
N PHE A 97 -7.28 20.62 10.03
CA PHE A 97 -6.86 20.68 11.45
C PHE A 97 -6.59 22.08 12.01
N GLN A 98 -6.82 23.17 11.25
CA GLN A 98 -6.35 24.50 11.65
C GLN A 98 -7.46 25.48 12.07
N LYS A 99 -8.67 25.02 12.35
CA LYS A 99 -9.81 25.91 12.64
C LYS A 99 -10.40 25.85 14.04
N ASN A 100 -9.68 25.30 15.02
CA ASN A 100 -10.12 25.38 16.42
C ASN A 100 -9.00 25.78 17.39
N THR A 101 -8.59 27.04 17.31
CA THR A 101 -8.13 27.81 18.48
C THR A 101 -8.59 29.27 18.29
N ASN A 102 -9.79 29.55 18.80
CA ASN A 102 -10.21 30.77 19.51
C ASN A 102 -9.78 32.16 18.99
N SER A 103 -10.80 32.91 18.53
CA SER A 103 -11.03 34.35 18.80
C SER A 103 -9.94 35.40 18.51
N ASN A 104 -10.13 36.10 17.36
CA ASN A 104 -10.03 37.56 17.13
C ASN A 104 -8.65 38.27 17.03
N PRO A 105 -8.55 39.44 16.36
CA PRO A 105 -7.90 39.59 15.05
C PRO A 105 -6.72 40.61 15.04
N GLY A 106 -5.74 40.44 14.14
CA GLY A 106 -4.72 41.47 13.90
C GLY A 106 -3.51 40.98 13.09
N GLU A 107 -3.37 41.54 11.89
CA GLU A 107 -2.14 41.85 11.13
C GLU A 107 -0.93 40.88 11.09
N LEU A 108 -0.66 40.39 9.86
CA LEU A 108 0.60 40.41 9.08
C LEU A 108 1.92 40.37 9.90
N ASP A 109 2.84 39.40 9.74
CA ASP A 109 3.89 39.37 8.72
C ASP A 109 4.75 38.09 8.83
N ALA A 110 5.37 37.70 7.72
CA ALA A 110 6.26 36.55 7.57
C ALA A 110 7.55 36.61 8.43
N ASN A 111 7.95 35.49 9.04
CA ASN A 111 9.26 34.83 8.86
C ASN A 111 9.51 33.69 9.87
N SER A 112 10.28 32.70 9.40
CA SER A 112 11.05 31.69 10.15
C SER A 112 10.40 30.34 10.50
N SER A 113 10.89 29.34 9.75
CA SER A 113 11.27 27.98 10.17
C SER A 113 10.23 27.12 10.90
N ASN A 114 9.57 26.22 10.17
CA ASN A 114 9.08 24.97 10.75
C ASN A 114 9.55 23.77 9.91
N SER A 115 10.71 23.25 10.30
CA SER A 115 11.39 22.07 9.80
C SER A 115 10.75 20.75 10.25
N GLU A 116 9.42 20.69 10.45
CA GLU A 116 8.78 19.51 11.06
C GLU A 116 7.69 18.84 10.22
N ALA A 117 7.30 19.41 9.08
CA ALA A 117 6.28 18.81 8.21
C ALA A 117 6.80 17.62 7.35
N SER A 118 8.12 17.38 7.30
CA SER A 118 8.72 16.31 6.48
C SER A 118 8.83 14.96 7.17
N LYS A 119 8.49 14.85 8.48
CA LYS A 119 8.65 13.58 9.23
C LYS A 119 7.46 12.62 9.16
N PHE A 120 6.38 12.97 8.47
CA PHE A 120 5.13 12.18 8.49
C PHE A 120 4.93 11.28 7.26
N LEU A 121 5.81 11.36 6.25
CA LEU A 121 5.72 10.58 5.02
C LEU A 121 6.83 9.54 4.84
N ASP A 122 7.53 9.15 5.91
CA ASP A 122 8.31 7.91 5.93
C ASP A 122 7.43 6.79 6.49
N GLY A 123 6.96 5.97 5.55
CA GLY A 123 5.84 5.04 5.67
C GLY A 123 6.11 3.75 6.44
N ASP A 124 6.72 3.81 7.62
CA ASP A 124 6.99 2.62 8.44
C ASP A 124 5.98 2.39 9.57
N ASN A 125 5.11 3.36 9.88
CA ASN A 125 4.30 3.30 11.11
C ASN A 125 2.80 3.00 10.94
N PHE A 126 2.33 2.66 9.74
CA PHE A 126 0.89 2.40 9.54
C PHE A 126 0.41 1.05 10.11
N PHE A 127 1.30 0.08 10.33
CA PHE A 127 0.93 -1.28 10.77
C PHE A 127 1.63 -1.77 12.05
N LEU A 128 2.45 -0.94 12.71
CA LEU A 128 2.94 -1.29 14.03
C LEU A 128 1.84 -1.01 15.07
N THR A 129 1.01 -2.02 15.35
CA THR A 129 0.31 -2.07 16.63
C THR A 129 1.35 -2.20 17.73
N LYS A 130 1.52 -1.13 18.50
CA LYS A 130 2.28 -1.09 19.75
C LYS A 130 1.79 -2.23 20.64
N LYS A 131 2.69 -3.15 20.98
CA LYS A 131 2.46 -4.20 21.95
C LYS A 131 2.62 -3.56 23.33
N GLU A 132 1.54 -3.48 24.10
CA GLU A 132 1.63 -3.31 25.56
C GLU A 132 2.07 -4.63 26.21
#